data_AF-A0A7T4B932-F1
#
_entry.id   AF-A0A7T4B932-F1
#
_cell.length_a   1.000
_cell.length_b   1.000
_cell.length_c   1.000
_cell.angle_alpha   90.00
_cell.angle_beta   90.00
_cell.angle_gamma   90.00
#
_symmetry.space_group_name_H-M   'P 1'
#
loop_
_entity.id
_entity.type
_entity.pdbx_description
1 polymer ?
#
loop_
_entity_poly.entity_id
_entity_poly.type
_entity_poly.pdbx_seq_one_letter_code
_entity_poly.pdbx_strand_id
1 'polypeptide(L)'
;MELSEYEKKVLAALAGPGALLTRDVADRVRPRFGTSQQQHSGAVRAWLLHLEKLGLVRRLDTEKPVCWQLAAQQRGQGAGR
;
A
#
# COMPACT_ATOMS: atom_id res chain seq x y z
N MET A 1 -0.65 -17.39 -0.69
CA MET A 1 0.57 -16.69 -1.13
C MET A 1 1.08 -15.91 0.06
N GLU A 2 2.33 -16.12 0.45
CA GLU A 2 2.91 -15.43 1.61
C GLU A 2 3.38 -14.02 1.20
N LEU A 3 2.96 -13.00 1.94
CA LEU A 3 3.44 -11.64 1.74
C LEU A 3 4.86 -11.49 2.27
N SER A 4 5.71 -10.78 1.53
CA SER A 4 7.05 -10.39 1.98
C SER A 4 6.97 -9.44 3.19
N GLU A 5 8.08 -9.32 3.92
CA GLU A 5 8.16 -8.40 5.06
C GLU A 5 7.92 -6.93 4.65
N TYR A 6 8.38 -6.52 3.47
CA TYR A 6 8.17 -5.16 2.99
C TYR A 6 6.71 -4.90 2.60
N GLU A 7 6.04 -5.87 1.98
CA GLU A 7 4.61 -5.77 1.69
C GLU A 7 3.78 -5.65 2.97
N LYS A 8 4.10 -6.44 4.01
CA LYS A 8 3.47 -6.32 5.33
C LYS A 8 3.67 -4.92 5.93
N LYS A 9 4.87 -4.36 5.79
CA LYS A 9 5.16 -2.98 6.25
C LYS A 9 4.43 -1.91 5.45
N VAL A 10 4.27 -2.10 4.13
CA VAL A 10 3.49 -1.20 3.28
C VAL A 10 2.01 -1.20 3.71
N LEU A 11 1.44 -2.38 3.98
CA LEU A 11 0.08 -2.48 4.52
C LEU A 11 -0.05 -1.80 5.88
N ALA A 12 0.91 -2.02 6.79
CA ALA A 12 0.95 -1.36 8.09
C ALA A 12 1.05 0.18 7.97
N ALA A 13 1.82 0.69 7.00
CA ALA A 13 1.93 2.13 6.76
C ALA A 13 0.60 2.79 6.32
N LEU A 14 -0.26 2.01 5.66
CA LEU A 14 -1.60 2.40 5.22
C LEU A 14 -2.70 2.14 6.27
N ALA A 15 -2.37 1.56 7.43
CA ALA A 15 -3.32 1.15 8.46
C ALA A 15 -3.96 2.31 9.26
N GLY A 16 -4.17 3.46 8.62
CA GLY A 16 -4.80 4.65 9.21
C GLY A 16 -5.97 5.16 8.38
N PRO A 17 -6.73 6.13 8.91
CA PRO A 17 -7.79 6.77 8.16
C PRO A 17 -7.21 7.59 7.01
N GLY A 18 -7.85 7.48 5.84
CA GLY A 18 -7.50 8.26 4.66
C GLY A 18 -6.51 7.59 3.71
N ALA A 19 -6.20 8.30 2.63
CA ALA A 19 -5.30 7.85 1.59
C ALA A 19 -3.93 8.52 1.70
N LEU A 20 -2.88 7.81 1.34
CA LEU A 20 -1.51 8.31 1.41
C LEU A 20 -0.87 8.36 0.02
N LEU A 21 -0.01 9.35 -0.20
CA LEU A 21 0.83 9.37 -1.39
C LEU A 21 1.90 8.29 -1.29
N THR A 22 2.42 7.84 -2.43
CA THR A 22 3.57 6.92 -2.46
C THR A 22 4.74 7.44 -1.61
N ARG A 23 4.99 8.75 -1.60
CA ARG A 23 6.05 9.37 -0.79
C ARG A 23 5.78 9.20 0.71
N ASP A 24 4.56 9.44 1.15
CA ASP A 24 4.18 9.35 2.56
C ASP A 24 4.23 7.90 3.05
N VAL A 25 3.81 6.95 2.21
CA VAL A 25 3.98 5.52 2.49
C VAL A 25 5.48 5.18 2.61
N ALA A 26 6.31 5.65 1.67
CA ALA A 26 7.75 5.42 1.71
C ALA A 26 8.43 6.03 2.95
N ASP A 27 7.94 7.17 3.43
CA ASP A 27 8.44 7.79 4.66
C ASP A 27 8.10 6.99 5.92
N ARG A 28 7.03 6.18 5.90
CA ARG A 28 6.62 5.30 7.00
C ARG A 28 7.26 3.91 6.95
N VAL A 29 7.62 3.40 5.77
CA VAL A 29 8.23 2.06 5.62
C VAL A 29 9.72 2.10 5.97
N ARG A 30 10.13 1.29 6.95
CA ARG A 30 11.52 1.15 7.41
C ARG A 30 11.98 -0.31 7.59
N PRO A 31 13.28 -0.62 7.39
CA PRO A 31 14.34 0.27 6.93
C PRO A 31 14.14 0.73 5.48
N ARG A 32 14.86 1.78 5.06
CA ARG A 32 14.82 2.23 3.66
C ARG A 32 15.49 1.20 2.77
N PHE A 33 14.93 1.00 1.59
CA PHE A 33 15.50 0.15 0.55
C PHE A 33 16.36 0.98 -0.40
N GLY A 34 17.54 0.46 -0.75
CA GLY A 34 18.51 1.15 -1.61
C GLY A 34 19.25 2.29 -0.90
N THR A 35 19.95 3.10 -1.69
CA THR A 35 20.84 4.17 -1.21
C THR A 35 20.24 5.57 -1.35
N SER A 36 19.07 5.71 -1.98
CA SER A 36 18.41 7.01 -2.19
C SER A 36 16.90 6.97 -1.92
N GLN A 37 16.31 8.13 -1.61
CA GLN A 37 14.87 8.27 -1.42
C GLN A 37 14.09 7.88 -2.69
N GLN A 38 14.66 8.12 -3.88
CA GLN A 38 14.07 7.76 -5.17
C GLN A 38 13.99 6.25 -5.36
N GLN A 39 15.07 5.52 -5.04
CA GLN A 39 15.09 4.05 -5.09
C GLN A 39 14.08 3.46 -4.10
N HIS A 40 14.05 3.98 -2.87
CA HIS A 40 13.10 3.54 -1.84
C HIS A 40 11.65 3.79 -2.28
N SER A 41 11.34 4.98 -2.78
CA SER A 41 10.00 5.32 -3.26
C SER A 41 9.59 4.48 -4.47
N GLY A 42 10.54 4.15 -5.36
CA GLY A 42 10.32 3.25 -6.49
C GLY A 42 9.99 1.82 -6.06
N ALA A 43 10.70 1.28 -5.06
CA ALA A 43 10.42 -0.03 -4.48
C ALA A 43 9.05 -0.08 -3.80
N VAL A 44 8.72 0.94 -3.00
CA VAL A 44 7.41 1.08 -2.37
C VAL A 44 6.28 1.15 -3.39
N ARG A 45 6.49 1.88 -4.49
CA ARG A 45 5.53 1.89 -5.61
C ARG A 45 5.35 0.49 -6.21
N ALA A 46 6.42 -0.27 -6.41
CA ALA A 46 6.33 -1.63 -6.94
C ALA A 46 5.52 -2.56 -6.01
N TRP A 47 5.73 -2.48 -4.70
CA TRP A 47 4.93 -3.23 -3.72
C TRP A 47 3.46 -2.81 -3.70
N LEU A 48 3.16 -1.51 -3.76
CA LEU A 48 1.78 -1.01 -3.84
C LEU A 48 1.06 -1.53 -5.09
N LEU A 49 1.73 -1.54 -6.24
CA LEU A 49 1.20 -2.10 -7.49
C LEU A 49 0.95 -3.61 -7.39
N HIS A 50 1.82 -4.34 -6.69
CA HIS A 50 1.63 -5.77 -6.46
C HIS A 50 0.43 -6.01 -5.53
N LEU A 51 0.38 -5.32 -4.40
CA LEU A 51 -0.71 -5.41 -3.42
C LEU A 51 -2.07 -5.02 -4.00
N GLU A 52 -2.11 -4.09 -4.95
CA GLU A 52 -3.32 -3.73 -5.68
C GLU A 52 -3.81 -4.88 -6.57
N LYS A 53 -2.91 -5.57 -7.28
CA LYS A 53 -3.26 -6.77 -8.05
C LYS A 53 -3.83 -7.88 -7.16
N LEU A 54 -3.39 -7.93 -5.91
CA LEU A 54 -3.92 -8.84 -4.89
C LEU A 54 -5.25 -8.34 -4.25
N GLY A 55 -5.73 -7.15 -4.63
CA GLY A 55 -6.95 -6.57 -4.09
C GLY A 55 -6.82 -6.06 -2.65
N LEU A 56 -5.59 -5.88 -2.14
CA LEU A 56 -5.34 -5.48 -0.74
C LEU A 56 -5.25 -3.96 -0.55
N VAL A 57 -4.94 -3.23 -1.62
CA VAL A 57 -4.93 -1.77 -1.64
C VAL A 57 -5.65 -1.28 -2.89
N ARG A 58 -6.14 -0.04 -2.86
CA ARG A 58 -6.74 0.64 -4.01
C ARG A 58 -6.08 1.99 -4.25
N ARG A 59 -5.95 2.36 -5.52
CA ARG A 59 -5.66 3.73 -5.94
C ARG A 59 -6.95 4.54 -5.92
N LEU A 60 -6.90 5.74 -5.36
CA LEU A 60 -8.09 6.60 -5.26
C LEU A 60 -8.23 7.60 -6.40
N ASP A 61 -7.12 7.98 -7.02
CA ASP A 61 -7.15 8.95 -8.11
C ASP A 61 -6.10 8.56 -9.15
N THR A 62 -6.57 8.33 -10.37
CA THR A 62 -5.73 8.12 -11.55
C THR A 62 -5.07 9.42 -12.03
N GLU A 63 -5.29 10.55 -11.34
CA GLU A 63 -4.63 11.83 -11.59
C GLU A 63 -3.63 12.18 -10.48
N LYS A 64 -2.63 13.01 -10.81
CA LYS A 64 -1.51 13.28 -9.91
C LYS A 64 -1.92 14.19 -8.74
N PRO A 65 -1.42 13.93 -7.52
CA PRO A 65 -0.57 12.80 -7.13
C PRO A 65 -1.40 11.56 -6.70
N VAL A 66 -0.95 10.37 -7.11
CA VAL A 66 -1.65 9.10 -6.83
C VAL A 66 -1.70 8.80 -5.33
N CYS A 67 -2.91 8.66 -4.81
CA CYS A 67 -3.22 8.30 -3.42
C CYS A 67 -3.58 6.82 -3.28
N TRP A 68 -3.13 6.20 -2.18
CA TRP A 68 -3.32 4.78 -1.85
C TRP A 68 -4.07 4.60 -0.55
N GLN A 69 -4.98 3.63 -0.51
CA GLN A 69 -5.70 3.24 0.69
C GLN A 69 -5.76 1.72 0.78
N LEU A 70 -5.84 1.16 2.00
CA LEU A 70 -6.25 -0.23 2.18
C LEU A 70 -7.58 -0.46 1.47
N ALA A 71 -7.68 -1.58 0.73
CA ALA A 71 -8.96 -2.03 0.24
C ALA A 71 -9.83 -2.36 1.46
N ALA A 72 -11.11 -1.97 1.42
CA ALA A 72 -12.05 -2.48 2.39
C ALA A 72 -12.02 -4.00 2.24
N GLN A 73 -11.49 -4.71 3.23
CA GLN A 73 -11.55 -6.16 3.26
C GLN A 73 -13.02 -6.49 3.07
N GLN A 74 -13.38 -7.13 1.96
CA GLN A 74 -14.70 -7.70 1.83
C GLN A 74 -14.78 -8.79 2.89
N ARG A 75 -15.15 -8.40 4.13
CA ARG A 75 -15.85 -9.32 5.01
C ARG A 75 -17.00 -9.81 4.15
N GLY A 76 -16.95 -11.08 3.80
CA GLY A 76 -18.00 -11.70 3.01
C GLY A 76 -19.34 -11.21 3.54
N GLN A 77 -20.16 -10.69 2.64
CA GLN A 77 -21.58 -10.58 2.87
C GLN A 77 -22.10 -12.02 2.99
N GLY A 78 -21.89 -12.60 4.17
CA GLY A 78 -22.68 -13.69 4.69
C GLY A 78 -23.92 -13.05 5.29
N ALA A 79 -24.92 -12.84 4.44
CA ALA A 79 -26.29 -12.72 4.90
C ALA A 79 -26.60 -13.93 5.77
N GLY A 80 -26.87 -13.70 7.05
CA GLY A 80 -27.34 -14.71 7.99
C GLY A 80 -28.32 -14.01 8.90
N ARG A 81 -29.60 -14.27 8.64
CA ARG A 81 -30.78 -13.82 9.37
C ARG A 81 -30.66 -13.97 10.88
#